data_AF-A0A536Y5R5-F1
#
_entry.id   AF-A0A536Y5R5-F1
#
_cell.length_a   1.000
_cell.length_b   1.000
_cell.length_c   1.000
_cell.angle_alpha   90.00
_cell.angle_beta   90.00
_cell.angle_gamma   90.00
#
_symmetry.space_group_name_H-M   'P 1'
#
loop_
_entity.id
_entity.type
_entity.pdbx_description
1 polymer ?
#
loop_
_entity_poly.entity_id
_entity_poly.type
_entity_poly.pdbx_seq_one_letter_code
_entity_poly.pdbx_strand_id
1 'polypeptide(L)'
;MACGRSSSSAASPSSARSSVYDELAAALGARGIGFHYAAERAAALAYLRSRIPPGASVMNGGSATLEEIGFLDMLASGRYQWLRPAIAATNEREERLRRRREATIAEWLVGGANAVTVSGEIVNVDGSGNRLAGYAFGAENVILVAGTNKLVPDLAAAFERIRNTAAVQECRKLGKETPCARTGRCDNDACRGPERQCGKILIIENEKIAGRITLVLLGEPLGF
;
A
#
# COMPACT_ATOMS: atom_id res chain seq x y z
N MET A 1 23.97 -57.30 12.60
CA MET A 1 23.51 -56.17 13.43
C MET A 1 24.38 -54.97 13.14
N ALA A 2 23.88 -54.00 12.38
CA ALA A 2 24.37 -52.62 12.33
C ALA A 2 23.24 -51.77 11.73
N CYS A 3 22.69 -50.87 12.54
CA CYS A 3 21.49 -50.09 12.27
C CYS A 3 21.62 -49.17 11.04
N GLY A 4 20.69 -49.31 10.10
CA GLY A 4 20.42 -48.29 9.09
C GLY A 4 19.83 -47.05 9.76
N ARG A 5 20.47 -45.90 9.60
CA ARG A 5 19.92 -44.61 10.00
C ARG A 5 18.89 -44.18 8.95
N SER A 6 17.61 -44.31 9.29
CA SER A 6 16.51 -43.68 8.57
C SER A 6 16.62 -42.17 8.73
N SER A 7 16.94 -41.47 7.66
CA SER A 7 16.83 -40.01 7.55
C SER A 7 15.36 -39.61 7.63
N SER A 8 14.94 -39.07 8.77
CA SER A 8 13.66 -38.37 8.88
C SER A 8 13.75 -37.07 8.07
N SER A 9 13.15 -37.06 6.89
CA SER A 9 12.86 -35.83 6.16
C SER A 9 11.87 -35.02 7.00
N ALA A 10 12.38 -33.99 7.66
CA ALA A 10 11.54 -32.95 8.24
C ALA A 10 10.93 -32.17 7.06
N ALA A 11 9.62 -32.29 6.91
CA ALA A 11 8.87 -31.47 5.98
C ALA A 11 9.06 -29.98 6.32
N SER A 12 9.50 -29.19 5.33
CA SER A 12 9.55 -27.72 5.42
C SER A 12 8.16 -27.15 5.73
N PRO A 13 8.04 -26.14 6.61
CA PRO A 13 6.76 -25.48 6.86
C PRO A 13 6.48 -24.52 5.71
N SER A 14 5.79 -24.99 4.68
CA SER A 14 5.23 -24.15 3.63
C SER A 14 3.74 -24.45 3.45
N SER A 15 2.96 -23.38 3.38
CA SER A 15 1.65 -23.25 2.72
C SER A 15 0.40 -23.87 3.36
N ALA A 16 0.02 -23.43 4.55
CA ALA A 16 -1.41 -23.34 4.87
C ALA A 16 -1.90 -21.93 4.49
N ARG A 17 -2.29 -21.72 3.22
CA ARG A 17 -3.12 -20.55 2.89
C ARG A 17 -4.42 -20.72 3.65
N SER A 18 -4.74 -19.77 4.54
CA SER A 18 -6.06 -19.74 5.17
C SER A 18 -7.12 -19.57 4.08
N SER A 19 -8.27 -20.25 4.21
CA SER A 19 -9.40 -20.14 3.26
C SER A 19 -9.79 -18.68 2.98
N VAL A 20 -9.61 -17.82 3.98
CA VAL A 20 -9.86 -16.37 3.91
C VAL A 20 -9.02 -15.66 2.83
N TYR A 21 -7.77 -16.09 2.60
CA TYR A 21 -6.91 -15.46 1.57
C TYR A 21 -7.26 -15.93 0.16
N ASP A 22 -7.74 -17.16 0.02
CA ASP A 22 -8.21 -17.67 -1.26
C ASP A 22 -9.54 -17.02 -1.65
N GLU A 23 -10.45 -16.82 -0.68
CA GLU A 23 -11.69 -16.05 -0.86
C GLU A 23 -11.38 -14.59 -1.26
N LEU A 24 -10.46 -13.93 -0.56
CA LEU A 24 -10.03 -12.56 -0.90
C LEU A 24 -9.40 -12.51 -2.30
N ALA A 25 -8.56 -13.49 -2.66
CA ALA A 25 -7.96 -13.59 -3.98
C ALA A 25 -9.03 -13.73 -5.07
N ALA A 26 -10.07 -14.55 -4.84
CA ALA A 26 -11.20 -14.69 -5.75
C ALA A 26 -12.00 -13.38 -5.87
N ALA A 27 -12.28 -12.71 -4.75
CA ALA A 27 -13.01 -11.45 -4.72
C ALA A 27 -12.26 -10.33 -5.47
N LEU A 28 -10.95 -10.20 -5.27
CA LEU A 28 -10.09 -9.27 -6.01
C LEU A 28 -10.01 -9.63 -7.50
N GLY A 29 -9.86 -10.92 -7.81
CA GLY A 29 -9.81 -11.42 -9.18
C GLY A 29 -11.09 -11.11 -9.97
N ALA A 30 -12.26 -11.26 -9.34
CA ALA A 30 -13.55 -10.87 -9.93
C ALA A 30 -13.67 -9.37 -10.25
N ARG A 31 -12.85 -8.54 -9.60
CA ARG A 31 -12.72 -7.09 -9.81
C ARG A 31 -11.58 -6.70 -10.76
N GLY A 32 -10.91 -7.68 -11.38
CA GLY A 32 -9.74 -7.44 -12.24
C GLY A 32 -8.47 -7.04 -11.48
N ILE A 33 -8.43 -7.22 -10.17
CA ILE A 33 -7.29 -6.85 -9.31
C ILE A 33 -6.43 -8.09 -9.05
N GLY A 34 -5.14 -8.00 -9.31
CA GLY A 34 -4.18 -9.05 -8.99
C GLY A 34 -3.99 -9.21 -7.48
N PHE A 35 -3.66 -10.42 -7.04
CA PHE A 35 -3.38 -10.70 -5.63
C PHE A 35 -2.07 -11.47 -5.47
N HIS A 36 -1.27 -11.05 -4.50
CA HIS A 36 -0.08 -11.77 -4.06
C HIS A 36 -0.03 -11.80 -2.54
N TYR A 37 0.06 -13.00 -1.97
CA TYR A 37 0.29 -13.18 -0.54
C TYR A 37 1.79 -13.33 -0.27
N ALA A 38 2.29 -12.54 0.68
CA ALA A 38 3.65 -12.62 1.20
C ALA A 38 3.58 -12.97 2.69
N ALA A 39 4.15 -14.12 3.08
CA ALA A 39 4.12 -14.56 4.48
C ALA A 39 4.84 -13.58 5.43
N GLU A 40 5.89 -12.92 4.92
CA GLU A 40 6.79 -12.05 5.69
C GLU A 40 7.27 -10.86 4.85
N ARG A 41 7.90 -9.89 5.53
CA ARG A 41 8.46 -8.66 4.92
C ARG A 41 9.41 -8.95 3.77
N ALA A 42 10.31 -9.91 3.94
CA ALA A 42 11.33 -10.27 2.96
C ALA A 42 10.69 -10.81 1.66
N ALA A 43 9.66 -11.63 1.78
CA ALA A 43 8.91 -12.16 0.64
C ALA A 43 8.20 -11.04 -0.15
N ALA A 44 7.60 -10.08 0.55
CA ALA A 44 6.98 -8.93 -0.09
C ALA A 44 8.00 -8.08 -0.86
N LEU A 45 9.16 -7.79 -0.25
CA LEU A 45 10.23 -7.03 -0.92
C LEU A 45 10.79 -7.78 -2.13
N ALA A 46 10.97 -9.09 -2.02
CA ALA A 46 11.43 -9.93 -3.13
C ALA A 46 10.45 -9.92 -4.31
N TYR A 47 9.14 -10.01 -4.02
CA TYR A 47 8.10 -9.90 -5.04
C TYR A 47 8.16 -8.54 -5.75
N LEU A 48 8.21 -7.43 -5.00
CA LEU A 48 8.33 -6.07 -5.58
C LEU A 48 9.57 -5.96 -6.48
N ARG A 49 10.72 -6.47 -6.02
CA ARG A 49 11.97 -6.47 -6.80
C ARG A 49 11.87 -7.29 -8.10
N SER A 50 11.17 -8.42 -8.07
CA SER A 50 10.96 -9.27 -9.26
C SER A 50 10.00 -8.64 -10.26
N ARG A 51 9.04 -7.84 -9.78
CA ARG A 51 7.96 -7.29 -10.61
C ARG A 51 8.37 -5.99 -11.29
N ILE A 52 9.13 -5.14 -10.61
CA ILE A 52 9.57 -3.83 -11.13
C ILE A 52 10.87 -4.01 -11.92
N PRO A 53 10.89 -3.73 -13.23
CA PRO A 53 12.10 -3.84 -14.05
C PRO A 53 13.19 -2.86 -13.61
N PRO A 54 14.48 -3.23 -13.74
CA PRO A 54 15.58 -2.26 -13.66
C PRO A 54 15.34 -1.10 -14.66
N GLY A 55 15.70 0.12 -14.27
CA GLY A 55 15.58 1.31 -15.11
C GLY A 55 14.17 1.91 -15.19
N ALA A 56 13.13 1.22 -14.73
CA ALA A 56 11.77 1.75 -14.71
C ALA A 56 11.64 2.99 -13.81
N SER A 57 10.76 3.90 -14.19
CA SER A 57 10.31 5.03 -13.39
C SER A 57 9.39 4.55 -12.25
N VAL A 58 9.79 4.88 -11.03
CA VAL A 58 9.08 4.45 -9.82
C VAL A 58 8.74 5.65 -8.96
N MET A 59 7.45 5.82 -8.71
CA MET A 59 6.95 6.69 -7.65
C MET A 59 6.48 5.84 -6.47
N ASN A 60 6.74 6.31 -5.25
CA ASN A 60 6.21 5.67 -4.04
C ASN A 60 5.36 6.64 -3.21
N GLY A 61 4.25 6.12 -2.68
CA GLY A 61 3.44 6.84 -1.70
C GLY A 61 4.15 6.99 -0.35
N GLY A 62 3.70 7.95 0.46
CA GLY A 62 3.98 7.91 1.90
C GLY A 62 3.32 6.65 2.48
N SER A 63 4.10 5.75 3.05
CA SER A 63 3.59 4.48 3.57
C SER A 63 4.55 3.92 4.61
N ALA A 64 4.10 3.85 5.86
CA ALA A 64 4.82 3.16 6.93
C ALA A 64 5.11 1.70 6.54
N THR A 65 4.15 1.01 5.93
CA THR A 65 4.34 -0.37 5.44
C THR A 65 5.49 -0.49 4.44
N LEU A 66 5.68 0.49 3.53
CA LEU A 66 6.79 0.44 2.57
C LEU A 66 8.15 0.73 3.19
N GLU A 67 8.19 1.66 4.16
CA GLU A 67 9.39 1.91 4.98
C GLU A 67 9.79 0.63 5.73
N GLU A 68 8.79 0.00 6.36
CA GLU A 68 8.91 -1.20 7.19
C GLU A 68 9.35 -2.48 6.47
N ILE A 69 9.15 -2.60 5.15
CA ILE A 69 9.62 -3.74 4.35
C ILE A 69 10.96 -3.46 3.64
N GLY A 70 11.57 -2.28 3.85
CA GLY A 70 12.84 -1.90 3.18
C GLY A 70 12.69 -1.51 1.70
N PHE A 71 11.48 -1.13 1.26
CA PHE A 71 11.25 -0.76 -0.14
C PHE A 71 11.97 0.52 -0.54
N LEU A 72 12.11 1.47 0.38
CA LEU A 72 12.80 2.74 0.12
C LEU A 72 14.31 2.51 -0.10
N ASP A 73 14.93 1.63 0.69
CA ASP A 73 16.34 1.25 0.52
C ASP A 73 16.55 0.53 -0.81
N MET A 74 15.59 -0.31 -1.22
CA MET A 74 15.60 -0.94 -2.54
C MET A 74 15.59 0.11 -3.66
N LEU A 75 14.78 1.16 -3.56
CA LEU A 75 14.75 2.24 -4.55
C LEU A 75 16.02 3.09 -4.52
N ALA A 76 16.60 3.31 -3.34
CA ALA A 76 17.85 4.04 -3.15
C ALA A 76 19.09 3.35 -3.75
N SER A 77 18.99 2.07 -4.12
CA SER A 77 20.10 1.30 -4.73
C SER A 77 20.59 1.82 -6.08
N GLY A 78 19.87 2.75 -6.73
CA GLY A 78 20.20 3.28 -8.06
C GLY A 78 19.73 2.38 -9.22
N ARG A 79 19.10 1.24 -8.93
CA ARG A 79 18.55 0.33 -9.95
C ARG A 79 17.32 0.88 -10.68
N TYR A 80 16.66 1.89 -10.12
CA TYR A 80 15.38 2.43 -10.60
C TYR A 80 15.45 3.95 -10.78
N GLN A 81 14.63 4.49 -11.67
CA GLN A 81 14.41 5.93 -11.76
C GLN A 81 13.44 6.38 -10.66
N TRP A 82 13.95 6.52 -9.44
CA TRP A 82 13.14 6.88 -8.27
C TRP A 82 12.77 8.37 -8.28
N LEU A 83 11.49 8.69 -8.46
CA LEU A 83 11.02 10.07 -8.70
C LEU A 83 10.90 10.93 -7.42
N ARG A 84 10.68 10.30 -6.26
CA ARG A 84 10.36 11.02 -5.01
C ARG A 84 11.49 11.92 -4.47
N PRO A 85 12.77 11.53 -4.50
CA PRO A 85 13.87 12.37 -3.99
C PRO A 85 13.98 13.70 -4.74
N ALA A 86 13.84 13.69 -6.07
CA ALA A 86 13.91 14.90 -6.88
C ALA A 86 12.76 15.88 -6.55
N ILE A 87 11.55 15.36 -6.31
CA ILE A 87 10.41 16.16 -5.83
C ILE A 87 10.72 16.78 -4.46
N ALA A 88 11.27 16.00 -3.54
CA ALA A 88 11.57 16.45 -2.18
C ALA A 88 12.67 17.53 -2.14
N ALA A 89 13.66 17.44 -3.03
CA ALA A 89 14.74 18.41 -3.16
C ALA A 89 14.33 19.72 -3.85
N THR A 90 13.13 19.78 -4.47
CA THR A 90 12.68 20.96 -5.23
C THR A 90 12.07 22.01 -4.30
N ASN A 91 12.78 23.12 -4.10
CA ASN A 91 12.33 24.24 -3.25
C ASN A 91 11.24 25.09 -3.90
N GLU A 92 11.38 25.38 -5.20
CA GLU A 92 10.40 26.16 -5.95
C GLU A 92 9.05 25.43 -5.99
N ARG A 93 7.97 26.13 -5.63
CA ARG A 93 6.66 25.54 -5.38
C ARG A 93 6.00 25.06 -6.67
N GLU A 94 6.06 25.84 -7.74
CA GLU A 94 5.39 25.52 -9.01
C GLU A 94 6.02 24.30 -9.68
N GLU A 95 7.35 24.24 -9.74
CA GLU A 95 8.14 23.13 -10.24
C GLU A 95 7.95 21.88 -9.37
N ARG A 96 7.90 22.01 -8.04
CA ARG A 96 7.58 20.87 -7.17
C ARG A 96 6.18 20.33 -7.44
N LEU A 97 5.20 21.19 -7.69
CA LEU A 97 3.85 20.78 -8.06
C LEU A 97 3.81 20.13 -9.44
N ARG A 98 4.56 20.66 -10.42
CA ARG A 98 4.71 20.08 -11.75
C ARG A 98 5.28 18.66 -11.66
N ARG A 99 6.42 18.47 -10.97
CA ARG A 99 7.04 17.15 -10.76
C ARG A 99 6.11 16.19 -10.03
N ARG A 100 5.32 16.68 -9.06
CA ARG A 100 4.30 15.86 -8.38
C ARG A 100 3.21 15.35 -9.32
N ARG A 101 2.79 16.16 -10.30
CA ARG A 101 1.83 15.74 -11.34
C ARG A 101 2.47 14.76 -12.32
N GLU A 102 3.69 15.03 -12.78
CA GLU A 102 4.43 14.12 -13.66
C GLU A 102 4.68 12.77 -12.99
N ALA A 103 4.98 12.74 -11.69
CA ALA A 103 5.16 11.47 -10.98
C ALA A 103 3.88 10.64 -10.82
N THR A 104 2.68 11.19 -11.11
CA THR A 104 1.46 10.38 -11.10
C THR A 104 1.33 9.49 -12.33
N ILE A 105 2.14 9.73 -13.38
CA ILE A 105 2.18 8.92 -14.61
C ILE A 105 3.42 8.03 -14.69
N ALA A 106 4.02 7.68 -13.54
CA ALA A 106 5.15 6.75 -13.50
C ALA A 106 4.75 5.36 -14.04
N GLU A 107 5.72 4.63 -14.60
CA GLU A 107 5.52 3.23 -15.03
C GLU A 107 5.08 2.36 -13.85
N TRP A 108 5.63 2.61 -12.66
CA TRP A 108 5.26 1.93 -11.42
C TRP A 108 4.95 2.92 -10.31
N LEU A 109 3.76 2.79 -9.73
CA LEU A 109 3.38 3.47 -8.50
C LEU A 109 3.14 2.44 -7.40
N VAL A 110 3.99 2.48 -6.37
CA VAL A 110 3.88 1.57 -5.23
C VAL A 110 3.42 2.34 -4.00
N GLY A 111 2.41 1.84 -3.30
CA GLY A 111 1.91 2.47 -2.09
C GLY A 111 1.25 1.49 -1.14
N GLY A 112 0.67 2.02 -0.06
CA GLY A 112 -0.16 1.22 0.83
C GLY A 112 -1.65 1.42 0.55
N ALA A 113 -2.45 0.42 0.92
CA ALA A 113 -3.90 0.60 1.08
C ALA A 113 -4.21 1.16 2.48
N ASN A 114 -5.31 1.89 2.63
CA ASN A 114 -5.83 2.28 3.94
C ASN A 114 -6.81 1.25 4.51
N ALA A 115 -7.56 0.57 3.66
CA ALA A 115 -8.38 -0.59 4.01
C ALA A 115 -8.63 -1.45 2.76
N VAL A 116 -8.83 -2.74 2.97
CA VAL A 116 -9.28 -3.70 1.95
C VAL A 116 -10.42 -4.48 2.56
N THR A 117 -11.59 -4.48 1.93
CA THR A 117 -12.71 -5.27 2.41
C THR A 117 -12.51 -6.75 2.07
N VAL A 118 -13.16 -7.66 2.80
CA VAL A 118 -13.18 -9.09 2.43
C VAL A 118 -13.84 -9.34 1.07
N SER A 119 -14.72 -8.43 0.63
CA SER A 119 -15.36 -8.42 -0.70
C SER A 119 -14.48 -7.83 -1.81
N GLY A 120 -13.25 -7.40 -1.52
CA GLY A 120 -12.25 -6.99 -2.50
C GLY A 120 -12.26 -5.50 -2.88
N GLU A 121 -13.06 -4.65 -2.26
CA GLU A 121 -12.94 -3.20 -2.42
C GLU A 121 -11.67 -2.69 -1.73
N ILE A 122 -10.89 -1.85 -2.41
CA ILE A 122 -9.71 -1.19 -1.83
C ILE A 122 -10.00 0.29 -1.60
N VAL A 123 -9.93 0.74 -0.35
CA VAL A 123 -10.19 2.13 0.02
C VAL A 123 -8.88 2.84 0.33
N ASN A 124 -8.66 3.96 -0.35
CA ASN A 124 -7.48 4.80 -0.24
C ASN A 124 -7.87 6.25 0.04
N VAL A 125 -7.08 6.92 0.87
CA VAL A 125 -7.33 8.29 1.28
C VAL A 125 -6.05 9.12 1.20
N ASP A 126 -6.17 10.35 0.71
CA ASP A 126 -5.05 11.29 0.58
C ASP A 126 -5.50 12.74 0.83
N GLY A 127 -4.64 13.54 1.46
CA GLY A 127 -4.92 14.96 1.70
C GLY A 127 -4.81 15.75 0.40
N SER A 128 -3.71 15.56 -0.34
CA SER A 128 -3.44 16.27 -1.59
C SER A 128 -4.14 15.63 -2.79
N GLY A 129 -4.32 14.30 -2.78
CA GLY A 129 -4.89 13.52 -3.88
C GLY A 129 -3.86 13.02 -4.89
N ASN A 130 -2.57 13.33 -4.70
CA ASN A 130 -1.54 12.99 -5.67
C ASN A 130 -1.38 11.47 -5.87
N ARG A 131 -1.44 10.67 -4.80
CA ARG A 131 -1.42 9.20 -4.92
C ARG A 131 -2.67 8.67 -5.61
N LEU A 132 -3.83 9.25 -5.27
CA LEU A 132 -5.11 8.81 -5.83
C LEU A 132 -5.17 9.01 -7.34
N ALA A 133 -4.60 10.10 -7.86
CA ALA A 133 -4.52 10.34 -9.31
C ALA A 133 -3.74 9.23 -10.03
N GLY A 134 -2.62 8.79 -9.46
CA GLY A 134 -1.84 7.69 -10.02
C GLY A 134 -2.52 6.32 -9.86
N TYR A 135 -3.16 6.06 -8.70
CA TYR A 135 -3.93 4.82 -8.50
C TYR A 135 -5.12 4.73 -9.46
N ALA A 136 -5.92 5.78 -9.54
CA ALA A 136 -7.15 5.81 -10.33
C ALA A 136 -6.88 5.68 -11.83
N PHE A 137 -5.80 6.28 -12.34
CA PHE A 137 -5.55 6.30 -13.77
C PHE A 137 -4.08 6.47 -14.16
N GLY A 138 -3.37 7.42 -13.53
CA GLY A 138 -2.12 7.93 -14.10
C GLY A 138 -1.02 6.90 -14.28
N ALA A 139 -0.77 6.06 -13.27
CA ALA A 139 0.33 5.11 -13.32
C ALA A 139 0.01 3.91 -14.21
N GLU A 140 1.00 3.43 -14.97
CA GLU A 140 0.83 2.28 -15.85
C GLU A 140 0.61 0.99 -15.05
N ASN A 141 1.33 0.84 -13.94
CA ASN A 141 1.19 -0.27 -13.00
C ASN A 141 1.10 0.26 -11.56
N VAL A 142 0.21 -0.33 -10.77
CA VAL A 142 -0.02 0.02 -9.37
C VAL A 142 0.14 -1.21 -8.50
N ILE A 143 1.03 -1.14 -7.51
CA ILE A 143 1.12 -2.15 -6.45
C ILE A 143 0.72 -1.52 -5.12
N LEU A 144 -0.32 -2.07 -4.50
CA LEU A 144 -0.77 -1.68 -3.17
C LEU A 144 -0.33 -2.74 -2.17
N VAL A 145 0.41 -2.33 -1.14
CA VAL A 145 0.97 -3.20 -0.12
C VAL A 145 0.19 -3.00 1.19
N ALA A 146 -0.36 -4.07 1.74
CA ALA A 146 -1.18 -4.02 2.95
C ALA A 146 -0.81 -5.15 3.92
N GLY A 147 -0.87 -4.88 5.22
CA GLY A 147 -0.85 -5.93 6.24
C GLY A 147 -2.25 -6.47 6.50
N THR A 148 -2.33 -7.62 7.18
CA THR A 148 -3.60 -8.24 7.61
C THR A 148 -4.47 -7.33 8.47
N ASN A 149 -3.86 -6.41 9.23
CA ASN A 149 -4.54 -5.35 10.00
C ASN A 149 -5.33 -4.34 9.16
N LYS A 150 -5.26 -4.42 7.83
CA LYS A 150 -6.01 -3.57 6.89
C LYS A 150 -7.21 -4.27 6.27
N LEU A 151 -7.39 -5.56 6.53
CA LEU A 151 -8.58 -6.30 6.12
C LEU A 151 -9.76 -5.94 7.03
N VAL A 152 -10.90 -5.63 6.42
CA VAL A 152 -12.13 -5.22 7.11
C VAL A 152 -13.34 -5.93 6.50
N PRO A 153 -14.45 -6.10 7.24
CA PRO A 153 -15.62 -6.81 6.71
C PRO A 153 -16.33 -6.06 5.57
N ASP A 154 -16.39 -4.73 5.61
CA ASP A 154 -17.16 -3.94 4.66
C ASP A 154 -16.66 -2.49 4.54
N LEU A 155 -17.29 -1.70 3.66
CA LEU A 155 -16.96 -0.30 3.45
C LEU A 155 -17.22 0.58 4.69
N ALA A 156 -18.20 0.25 5.53
CA ALA A 156 -18.48 1.02 6.74
C ALA A 156 -17.33 0.86 7.75
N ALA A 157 -16.86 -0.37 7.96
CA ALA A 157 -15.67 -0.69 8.75
C ALA A 157 -14.39 -0.11 8.12
N ALA A 158 -14.29 -0.07 6.80
CA ALA A 158 -13.19 0.62 6.11
C ALA A 158 -13.13 2.10 6.49
N PHE A 159 -14.26 2.81 6.44
CA PHE A 159 -14.32 4.22 6.82
C PHE A 159 -14.05 4.46 8.31
N GLU A 160 -14.54 3.58 9.18
CA GLU A 160 -14.26 3.61 10.61
C GLU A 160 -12.74 3.54 10.84
N ARG A 161 -12.09 2.49 10.31
CA ARG A 161 -10.65 2.26 10.41
C ARG A 161 -9.85 3.43 9.85
N ILE A 162 -10.23 3.93 8.68
CA ILE A 162 -9.57 5.08 8.04
C ILE A 162 -9.59 6.30 8.95
N ARG A 163 -10.73 6.58 9.57
CA ARG A 163 -10.94 7.78 10.38
C ARG A 163 -10.30 7.67 11.76
N ASN A 164 -10.44 6.54 12.44
CA ASN A 164 -10.06 6.38 13.84
C ASN A 164 -8.72 5.66 14.05
N THR A 165 -8.20 4.98 13.03
CA THR A 165 -6.89 4.31 13.10
C THR A 165 -5.91 4.99 12.17
N ALA A 166 -6.16 4.94 10.86
CA ALA A 166 -5.17 5.36 9.88
C ALA A 166 -4.89 6.87 9.93
N ALA A 167 -5.95 7.70 9.92
CA ALA A 167 -5.80 9.16 9.94
C ALA A 167 -5.23 9.67 11.26
N VAL A 168 -5.60 9.07 12.39
CA VAL A 168 -5.05 9.42 13.71
C VAL A 168 -3.53 9.23 13.72
N GLN A 169 -3.07 8.06 13.28
CA GLN A 169 -1.66 7.70 13.27
C GLN A 169 -0.86 8.51 12.23
N GLU A 170 -1.39 8.70 11.02
CA GLU A 170 -0.74 9.51 9.98
C GLU A 170 -0.61 10.97 10.42
N CYS A 171 -1.69 11.58 10.93
CA CYS A 171 -1.63 12.97 11.37
C CYS A 171 -0.66 13.17 12.54
N ARG A 172 -0.56 12.21 13.47
CA ARG A 172 0.45 12.22 14.56
C ARG A 172 1.87 12.08 14.01
N LYS A 173 2.10 11.11 13.11
CA LYS A 173 3.41 10.92 12.45
C LYS A 173 3.87 12.20 11.75
N LEU A 174 2.95 12.92 11.11
CA LEU A 174 3.23 14.15 10.38
C LEU A 174 3.23 15.42 11.26
N GLY A 175 3.05 15.30 12.58
CA GLY A 175 3.01 16.42 13.51
C GLY A 175 1.90 17.44 13.22
N LYS A 176 0.70 16.96 12.87
CA LYS A 176 -0.47 17.82 12.57
C LYS A 176 -1.31 18.07 13.81
N GLU A 177 -1.93 19.24 13.88
CA GLU A 177 -2.82 19.66 14.97
C GLU A 177 -4.31 19.42 14.64
N THR A 178 -4.58 18.46 13.75
CA THR A 178 -5.94 18.02 13.43
C THR A 178 -6.67 17.45 14.67
N PRO A 179 -8.02 17.52 14.73
CA PRO A 179 -8.78 16.98 15.86
C PRO A 179 -8.40 15.53 16.19
N CYS A 180 -8.24 14.68 15.17
CA CYS A 180 -7.90 13.27 15.36
C CYS A 180 -6.50 13.06 15.94
N ALA A 181 -5.51 13.90 15.57
CA ALA A 181 -4.18 13.81 16.15
C ALA A 181 -4.19 14.18 17.65
N ARG A 182 -4.94 15.23 18.00
CA ARG A 182 -5.04 15.76 19.37
C ARG A 182 -5.83 14.85 20.30
N THR A 183 -6.99 14.36 19.87
CA THR A 183 -7.91 13.61 20.73
C THR A 183 -7.79 12.09 20.59
N GLY A 184 -7.14 11.61 19.52
CA GLY A 184 -7.13 10.19 19.18
C GLY A 184 -8.43 9.68 18.55
N ARG A 185 -9.41 10.55 18.29
CA ARG A 185 -10.70 10.20 17.67
C ARG A 185 -11.02 11.14 16.53
N CYS A 186 -11.55 10.60 15.43
CA CYS A 186 -11.98 11.42 14.32
C CYS A 186 -13.18 12.29 14.69
N ASP A 187 -13.06 13.58 14.45
CA ASP A 187 -14.19 14.47 14.27
C ASP A 187 -14.25 14.84 12.78
N ASN A 188 -14.95 14.01 12.01
CA ASN A 188 -15.02 14.21 10.57
C ASN A 188 -15.74 15.51 10.23
N ASP A 189 -16.66 16.01 11.06
CA ASP A 189 -17.47 17.17 10.70
C ASP A 189 -16.75 18.48 11.01
N ALA A 190 -16.04 18.56 12.13
CA ALA A 190 -15.21 19.71 12.48
C ALA A 190 -13.88 19.77 11.70
N CYS A 191 -13.40 18.65 11.15
CA CYS A 191 -12.12 18.62 10.42
C CYS A 191 -12.27 19.17 8.98
N ARG A 192 -12.18 20.49 8.83
CA ARG A 192 -12.23 21.20 7.52
C ARG A 192 -10.99 22.08 7.24
N GLY A 193 -9.95 21.98 8.06
CA GLY A 193 -8.73 22.80 7.93
C GLY A 193 -7.69 22.28 6.93
N PRO A 194 -6.68 23.10 6.61
CA PRO A 194 -5.63 22.78 5.63
C PRO A 194 -4.71 21.62 6.06
N GLU A 195 -4.69 21.28 7.34
CA GLU A 195 -3.88 20.18 7.87
C GLU A 195 -4.52 18.79 7.72
N ARG A 196 -5.79 18.73 7.27
CA ARG A 196 -6.51 17.46 7.10
C ARG A 196 -5.79 16.56 6.09
N GLN A 197 -5.40 15.37 6.55
CA GLN A 197 -4.78 14.35 5.68
C GLN A 197 -5.78 13.40 5.06
N CYS A 198 -7.01 13.31 5.58
CA CYS A 198 -8.08 12.47 5.05
C CYS A 198 -9.04 13.23 4.11
N GLY A 199 -8.49 14.00 3.16
CA GLY A 199 -9.23 15.00 2.39
C GLY A 199 -9.99 14.46 1.16
N LYS A 200 -9.46 13.42 0.52
CA LYS A 200 -10.04 12.79 -0.68
C LYS A 200 -10.04 11.29 -0.51
N ILE A 201 -11.04 10.62 -1.08
CA ILE A 201 -11.26 9.19 -0.94
C ILE A 201 -11.36 8.60 -2.34
N LEU A 202 -10.67 7.50 -2.57
CA LEU A 202 -10.80 6.63 -3.74
C LEU A 202 -11.21 5.24 -3.26
N ILE A 203 -12.33 4.75 -3.78
CA ILE A 203 -12.70 3.33 -3.66
C ILE A 203 -12.41 2.70 -5.01
N ILE A 204 -11.56 1.68 -5.01
CA ILE A 204 -11.28 0.88 -6.20
C ILE A 204 -12.26 -0.29 -6.18
N GLU A 205 -13.32 -0.15 -6.97
CA GLU A 205 -14.38 -1.16 -7.12
C GLU A 205 -14.03 -2.21 -8.17
N ASN A 206 -13.38 -1.80 -9.26
CA ASN A 206 -13.00 -2.66 -10.38
C ASN A 206 -11.84 -2.03 -11.17
N GLU A 207 -10.89 -2.84 -11.62
CA GLU A 207 -9.88 -2.47 -12.61
C GLU A 207 -10.19 -3.15 -13.95
N LYS A 208 -10.28 -2.35 -15.01
CA LYS A 208 -10.62 -2.83 -16.36
C LYS A 208 -9.38 -3.21 -17.17
N ILE A 209 -8.22 -2.66 -16.81
CA ILE A 209 -6.94 -2.92 -17.48
C ILE A 209 -6.30 -4.12 -16.79
N ALA A 210 -6.33 -5.26 -17.48
CA ALA A 210 -5.80 -6.52 -16.96
C ALA A 210 -4.35 -6.37 -16.46
N GLY A 211 -4.11 -6.78 -15.21
CA GLY A 211 -2.77 -6.79 -14.60
C GLY A 211 -2.24 -5.43 -14.13
N ARG A 212 -3.01 -4.33 -14.28
CA ARG A 212 -2.58 -2.98 -13.89
C ARG A 212 -2.46 -2.82 -12.37
N ILE A 213 -3.45 -3.26 -11.60
CA ILE A 213 -3.46 -3.12 -10.14
C ILE A 213 -3.23 -4.48 -9.48
N THR A 214 -2.29 -4.54 -8.54
CA THR A 214 -2.05 -5.73 -7.71
C THR A 214 -2.04 -5.36 -6.23
N LEU A 215 -2.77 -6.13 -5.41
CA LEU A 215 -2.64 -6.11 -3.95
C LEU A 215 -1.58 -7.13 -3.51
N VAL A 216 -0.58 -6.66 -2.78
CA VAL A 216 0.37 -7.49 -2.02
C VAL A 216 -0.07 -7.49 -0.56
N LEU A 217 -0.61 -8.61 -0.08
CA LEU A 217 -1.01 -8.78 1.30
C LEU A 217 0.11 -9.46 2.09
N LEU A 218 0.61 -8.78 3.12
CA LEU A 218 1.52 -9.36 4.09
C LEU A 218 0.75 -10.12 5.17
N GLY A 219 1.24 -11.30 5.56
CA GLY A 219 0.72 -12.06 6.70
C GLY A 219 0.85 -11.32 8.04
N GLU A 220 1.75 -10.35 8.13
CA GLU A 220 2.00 -9.53 9.32
C GLU A 220 1.12 -8.26 9.37
N PRO A 221 0.73 -7.79 10.57
CA PRO A 221 -0.02 -6.56 10.75
C PRO A 221 0.89 -5.33 10.64
N LEU A 222 1.19 -4.88 9.42
CA LEU A 222 2.14 -3.79 9.17
C LEU A 222 1.51 -2.42 8.93
N GLY A 223 2.26 -1.38 9.32
CA GLY A 223 1.79 0.00 9.30
C GLY A 223 0.48 0.16 10.07
N PHE A 224 -0.33 1.11 9.60
CA PHE A 224 -1.59 1.47 10.22
C PHE A 224 -2.65 1.89 9.21
#